data_AF-A0A0A0J0C8-F1
#
_entry.id   AF-A0A0A0J0C8-F1
#
_cell.length_a   1.000
_cell.length_b   1.000
_cell.length_c   1.000
_cell.angle_alpha   90.00
_cell.angle_beta   90.00
_cell.angle_gamma   90.00
#
_symmetry.space_group_name_H-M   'P 1'
#
loop_
_entity.id
_entity.type
_entity.pdbx_description
1 polymer ?
#
loop_
_entity_poly.entity_id
_entity_poly.type
_entity_poly.pdbx_seq_one_letter_code
_entity_poly.pdbx_strand_id
1 'polypeptide(L)'
;MSDAALLELAATVPPGSDGLVMLPFLLAERAPLWDPTLTGAVIGIQHSHTRGHFVRAVVEGVALQLWTIVDALDAVTPVTSARATGGVFRSRVWRDVMAGVLGRPLTVTGGAEGSALGAAALGLVAVGRASSPRDGLDALAPGLRESGEVVAVSEGDRTAYETARRRIPTLLDSYAVVRDLFDVPSRDAD
;
A
#
# COMPACT_ATOMS: atom_id res chain seq x y z
N MET A 1 -22.08 -9.77 -3.20
CA MET A 1 -20.76 -10.26 -3.69
C MET A 1 -19.75 -9.93 -2.61
N SER A 2 -18.89 -10.89 -2.22
CA SER A 2 -17.91 -10.67 -1.15
C SER A 2 -16.69 -9.88 -1.65
N ASP A 3 -15.93 -9.30 -0.72
CA ASP A 3 -14.65 -8.63 -1.02
C ASP A 3 -13.67 -9.57 -1.71
N ALA A 4 -13.63 -10.83 -1.28
CA ALA A 4 -12.83 -11.87 -1.93
C ALA A 4 -13.20 -12.03 -3.41
N ALA A 5 -14.49 -12.07 -3.74
CA ALA A 5 -14.94 -12.18 -5.12
C ALA A 5 -14.62 -10.93 -5.96
N LEU A 6 -14.60 -9.73 -5.36
CA LEU A 6 -14.13 -8.52 -6.04
C LEU A 6 -12.63 -8.61 -6.37
N LEU A 7 -11.83 -9.12 -5.44
CA LEU A 7 -10.38 -9.28 -5.64
C LEU A 7 -10.06 -10.36 -6.67
N GLU A 8 -10.86 -11.42 -6.79
CA GLU A 8 -10.71 -12.39 -7.88
C GLU A 8 -11.03 -11.75 -9.25
N LEU A 9 -11.99 -10.83 -9.34
CA LEU A 9 -12.22 -10.05 -10.57
C LEU A 9 -11.05 -9.10 -10.88
N ALA A 10 -10.43 -8.52 -9.86
CA ALA A 10 -9.23 -7.71 -10.05
C ALA A 10 -8.06 -8.54 -10.58
N ALA A 11 -7.94 -9.81 -10.14
CA ALA A 11 -6.87 -10.71 -10.57
C ALA A 11 -6.89 -11.00 -12.09
N THR A 12 -8.05 -10.87 -12.75
CA THR A 12 -8.17 -11.12 -14.19
C THR A 12 -7.77 -9.92 -15.06
N VAL A 13 -7.64 -8.73 -14.48
CA VAL A 13 -7.23 -7.52 -15.20
C VAL A 13 -5.70 -7.47 -15.22
N PRO A 14 -5.03 -7.02 -16.30
CA PRO A 14 -3.57 -6.92 -16.33
C PRO A 14 -3.01 -5.82 -15.41
N PRO A 15 -1.71 -5.87 -15.04
CA PRO A 15 -1.04 -4.78 -14.32
C PRO A 15 -1.16 -3.43 -15.01
N GLY A 16 -1.43 -2.40 -14.21
CA GLY A 16 -1.68 -1.03 -14.68
C GLY A 16 -3.13 -0.76 -15.08
N SER A 17 -4.03 -1.73 -14.86
CA SER A 17 -5.49 -1.58 -15.02
C SER A 17 -5.92 -0.97 -16.36
N ASP A 18 -5.21 -1.30 -17.44
CA ASP A 18 -5.40 -0.75 -18.79
C ASP A 18 -5.43 0.79 -18.85
N GLY A 19 -4.67 1.44 -17.95
CA GLY A 19 -4.56 2.90 -17.88
C GLY A 19 -5.56 3.56 -16.93
N LEU A 20 -6.41 2.80 -16.26
CA LEU A 20 -7.29 3.31 -15.19
C LEU A 20 -6.47 3.58 -13.92
N VAL A 21 -6.53 4.80 -13.40
CA VAL A 21 -5.78 5.19 -12.21
C VAL A 21 -6.72 5.61 -11.08
N MET A 22 -6.47 5.09 -9.87
CA MET A 22 -7.13 5.55 -8.64
C MET A 22 -6.17 6.43 -7.83
N LEU A 23 -6.61 7.64 -7.49
CA LEU A 23 -6.06 8.42 -6.40
C LEU A 23 -6.81 8.05 -5.11
N PRO A 24 -6.18 7.40 -4.12
CA PRO A 24 -6.89 6.73 -3.03
C PRO A 24 -7.21 7.66 -1.84
N PHE A 25 -7.28 8.99 -2.04
CA PHE A 25 -7.54 9.99 -0.99
C PHE A 25 -9.02 10.00 -0.52
N LEU A 26 -9.57 8.82 -0.24
CA LEU A 26 -10.94 8.61 0.23
C LEU A 26 -11.11 8.98 1.71
N LEU A 27 -10.01 9.02 2.44
CA LEU A 27 -9.88 9.50 3.81
C LEU A 27 -8.85 10.62 3.83
N ALA A 28 -8.75 11.34 4.95
CA ALA A 28 -7.74 12.38 5.14
C ALA A 28 -6.33 11.84 4.80
N GLU A 29 -5.68 12.51 3.85
CA GLU A 29 -4.38 12.10 3.38
C GLU A 29 -3.28 12.48 4.37
N ARG A 30 -2.39 11.52 4.65
CA ARG A 30 -1.24 11.70 5.54
C ARG A 30 0.03 11.71 4.67
N ALA A 31 1.02 10.89 4.97
CA ALA A 31 2.18 10.78 4.10
C ALA A 31 1.78 10.26 2.70
N PRO A 32 2.33 10.83 1.61
CA PRO A 32 3.38 11.86 1.61
C PRO A 32 2.87 13.32 1.62
N LEU A 33 1.61 13.58 1.29
CA LEU A 33 1.12 14.94 0.97
C LEU A 33 0.69 15.77 2.19
N TRP A 34 0.30 15.11 3.27
CA TRP A 34 -0.15 15.69 4.55
C TRP A 34 -1.29 16.69 4.39
N ASP A 35 -2.21 16.40 3.48
CA ASP A 35 -3.31 17.29 3.15
C ASP A 35 -4.66 16.59 3.39
N PRO A 36 -5.36 16.91 4.50
CA PRO A 36 -6.63 16.26 4.83
C PRO A 36 -7.78 16.65 3.90
N THR A 37 -7.60 17.65 3.02
CA THR A 37 -8.66 18.13 2.12
C THR A 37 -8.64 17.46 0.75
N LEU A 38 -7.62 16.64 0.46
CA LEU A 38 -7.58 15.89 -0.81
C LEU A 38 -8.73 14.88 -0.89
N THR A 39 -9.25 14.70 -2.10
CA THR A 39 -10.34 13.77 -2.37
C THR A 39 -9.91 12.67 -3.34
N GLY A 40 -10.51 11.50 -3.21
CA GLY A 40 -10.23 10.38 -4.10
C GLY A 40 -10.74 10.65 -5.52
N ALA A 41 -10.07 10.09 -6.51
CA ALA A 41 -10.48 10.22 -7.91
C ALA A 41 -10.16 8.95 -8.70
N VAL A 42 -11.02 8.62 -9.67
CA VAL A 42 -10.73 7.60 -10.68
C VAL A 42 -10.58 8.29 -12.03
N ILE A 43 -9.40 8.17 -12.63
CA ILE A 43 -9.00 8.93 -13.81
C ILE A 43 -8.72 7.96 -14.97
N GLY A 44 -9.12 8.33 -16.18
CA GLY A 44 -8.89 7.53 -17.39
C GLY A 44 -9.97 6.48 -17.68
N ILE A 45 -11.20 6.68 -17.21
CA ILE A 45 -12.32 5.74 -17.46
C ILE A 45 -12.59 5.59 -18.97
N GLN A 46 -12.69 4.35 -19.44
CA GLN A 46 -13.05 3.97 -20.81
C GLN A 46 -14.17 2.92 -20.79
N HIS A 47 -14.86 2.75 -21.92
CA HIS A 47 -15.99 1.80 -22.04
C HIS A 47 -15.61 0.33 -21.78
N SER A 48 -14.33 0.00 -21.88
CA SER A 48 -13.77 -1.35 -21.81
C SER A 48 -13.50 -1.74 -20.36
N HIS A 49 -13.42 -0.76 -19.46
CA HIS A 49 -13.15 -1.00 -18.06
C HIS A 49 -14.33 -1.69 -17.40
N THR A 50 -14.04 -2.88 -16.87
CA THR A 50 -14.98 -3.70 -16.10
C THR A 50 -14.87 -3.38 -14.61
N ARG A 51 -15.76 -3.96 -13.80
CA ARG A 51 -15.66 -3.89 -12.33
C ARG A 51 -14.29 -4.35 -11.82
N GLY A 52 -13.67 -5.35 -12.46
CA GLY A 52 -12.33 -5.80 -12.12
C GLY A 52 -11.29 -4.69 -12.26
N HIS A 53 -11.42 -3.81 -13.26
CA HIS A 53 -10.48 -2.71 -13.50
C HIS A 53 -10.54 -1.70 -12.37
N PHE A 54 -11.75 -1.32 -11.94
CA PHE A 54 -11.92 -0.39 -10.82
C PHE A 54 -11.35 -0.98 -9.52
N VAL A 55 -11.60 -2.26 -9.24
CA VAL A 55 -11.05 -2.90 -8.04
C VAL A 55 -9.53 -2.97 -8.12
N ARG A 56 -8.97 -3.38 -9.27
CA ARG A 56 -7.51 -3.46 -9.45
C ARG A 56 -6.87 -2.08 -9.35
N ALA A 57 -7.46 -1.06 -9.97
CA ALA A 57 -6.98 0.32 -9.89
C ALA A 57 -6.96 0.84 -8.45
N VAL A 58 -7.94 0.48 -7.61
CA VAL A 58 -7.91 0.83 -6.18
C VAL A 58 -6.73 0.18 -5.46
N VAL A 59 -6.49 -1.11 -5.67
CA VAL A 59 -5.34 -1.82 -5.07
C VAL A 59 -4.02 -1.21 -5.55
N GLU A 60 -3.89 -0.97 -6.85
CA GLU A 60 -2.72 -0.33 -7.47
C GLU A 60 -2.52 1.10 -6.98
N GLY A 61 -3.58 1.89 -6.84
CA GLY A 61 -3.53 3.27 -6.34
C GLY A 61 -2.99 3.36 -4.92
N VAL A 62 -3.47 2.51 -4.02
CA VAL A 62 -2.95 2.42 -2.64
C VAL A 62 -1.48 2.01 -2.63
N ALA A 63 -1.10 1.02 -3.45
CA ALA A 63 0.29 0.58 -3.54
C ALA A 63 1.20 1.68 -4.13
N LEU A 64 0.71 2.44 -5.13
CA LEU A 64 1.45 3.53 -5.77
C LEU A 64 1.67 4.70 -4.81
N GLN A 65 0.67 5.02 -4.00
CA GLN A 65 0.83 5.96 -2.90
C GLN A 65 1.89 5.48 -1.91
N LEU A 66 1.87 4.21 -1.48
CA LEU A 66 2.92 3.69 -0.59
C LEU A 66 4.30 3.73 -1.26
N TRP A 67 4.38 3.48 -2.56
CA TRP A 67 5.63 3.62 -3.31
C TRP A 67 6.21 5.03 -3.20
N THR A 68 5.42 6.09 -3.29
CA THR A 68 5.96 7.46 -3.14
C THR A 68 6.65 7.69 -1.79
N ILE A 69 6.17 7.04 -0.72
CA ILE A 69 6.81 7.09 0.61
C ILE A 69 8.11 6.29 0.59
N VAL A 70 8.11 5.08 0.02
CA VAL A 70 9.30 4.24 -0.08
C VAL A 70 10.38 4.89 -0.95
N ASP A 71 10.00 5.54 -2.04
CA ASP A 71 10.89 6.28 -2.94
C ASP A 71 11.58 7.45 -2.21
N ALA A 72 10.81 8.21 -1.41
CA ALA A 72 11.36 9.25 -0.56
C ALA A 72 12.31 8.71 0.53
N LEU A 73 12.01 7.54 1.10
CA LEU A 73 12.89 6.87 2.07
C LEU A 73 14.17 6.34 1.42
N ASP A 74 14.08 5.81 0.19
CA ASP A 74 15.23 5.30 -0.58
C ASP A 74 16.30 6.38 -0.79
N ALA A 75 15.90 7.65 -0.91
CA ALA A 75 16.82 8.78 -1.00
C ALA A 75 17.62 9.04 0.29
N VAL A 76 17.13 8.56 1.44
CA VAL A 76 17.79 8.68 2.76
C VAL A 76 18.56 7.41 3.10
N THR A 77 17.97 6.24 2.87
CA THR A 77 18.56 4.93 3.13
C THR A 77 17.93 3.88 2.23
N PRO A 78 18.72 3.04 1.54
CA PRO A 78 18.17 2.02 0.66
C PRO A 78 17.21 1.05 1.38
N VAL A 79 15.97 1.02 0.92
CA VAL A 79 14.92 0.07 1.29
C VAL A 79 15.02 -1.13 0.35
N THR A 80 15.54 -2.24 0.86
CA THR A 80 15.81 -3.45 0.06
C THR A 80 14.63 -4.43 0.03
N SER A 81 13.74 -4.36 1.01
CA SER A 81 12.57 -5.22 1.14
C SER A 81 11.50 -4.59 2.02
N ALA A 82 10.27 -5.07 1.91
CA ALA A 82 9.17 -4.67 2.77
C ALA A 82 8.57 -5.89 3.48
N ARG A 83 8.09 -5.69 4.71
CA ARG A 83 7.41 -6.73 5.48
C ARG A 83 5.93 -6.37 5.63
N ALA A 84 5.06 -7.21 5.10
CA ALA A 84 3.63 -7.01 5.09
C ALA A 84 2.96 -7.76 6.25
N THR A 85 2.06 -7.05 6.94
CA THR A 85 1.21 -7.56 8.02
C THR A 85 -0.23 -7.09 7.78
N GLY A 86 -1.20 -7.77 8.38
CA GLY A 86 -2.61 -7.41 8.31
C GLY A 86 -3.42 -8.23 7.30
N GLY A 87 -4.75 -8.23 7.50
CA GLY A 87 -5.67 -9.15 6.82
C GLY A 87 -5.74 -8.98 5.30
N VAL A 88 -5.47 -7.78 4.78
CA VAL A 88 -5.50 -7.48 3.34
C VAL A 88 -4.49 -8.33 2.56
N PHE A 89 -3.34 -8.64 3.17
CA PHE A 89 -2.32 -9.50 2.56
C PHE A 89 -2.65 -11.00 2.67
N ARG A 90 -3.89 -11.40 3.00
CA ARG A 90 -4.38 -12.74 2.67
C ARG A 90 -4.72 -12.87 1.19
N SER A 91 -4.99 -11.75 0.52
CA SER A 91 -5.26 -11.70 -0.92
C SER A 91 -3.96 -11.76 -1.73
N ARG A 92 -3.91 -12.66 -2.70
CA ARG A 92 -2.78 -12.76 -3.65
C ARG A 92 -2.62 -11.49 -4.49
N VAL A 93 -3.71 -10.89 -4.95
CA VAL A 93 -3.66 -9.63 -5.73
C VAL A 93 -2.98 -8.52 -4.95
N TRP A 94 -3.33 -8.34 -3.67
CA TRP A 94 -2.66 -7.33 -2.83
C TRP A 94 -1.16 -7.59 -2.69
N ARG A 95 -0.75 -8.84 -2.53
CA ARG A 95 0.67 -9.20 -2.39
C ARG A 95 1.45 -8.92 -3.68
N ASP A 96 0.93 -9.41 -4.81
CA ASP A 96 1.58 -9.31 -6.12
C ASP A 96 1.65 -7.85 -6.57
N VAL A 97 0.56 -7.09 -6.42
CA VAL A 97 0.53 -5.64 -6.73
C VAL A 97 1.48 -4.87 -5.82
N MET A 98 1.49 -5.12 -4.51
CA MET A 98 2.35 -4.40 -3.58
C MET A 98 3.84 -4.66 -3.88
N ALA A 99 4.24 -5.92 -4.05
CA ALA A 99 5.62 -6.26 -4.42
C ALA A 99 5.99 -5.64 -5.78
N GLY A 100 5.08 -5.77 -6.77
CA GLY A 100 5.19 -5.20 -8.11
C GLY A 100 5.39 -3.69 -8.12
N VAL A 101 4.56 -2.95 -7.39
CA VAL A 101 4.57 -1.48 -7.32
C VAL A 101 5.70 -0.94 -6.48
N LEU A 102 6.10 -1.60 -5.39
CA LEU A 102 7.31 -1.20 -4.66
C LEU A 102 8.57 -1.54 -5.47
N GLY A 103 8.52 -2.58 -6.31
CA GLY A 103 9.70 -3.08 -7.01
C GLY A 103 10.71 -3.69 -6.05
N ARG A 104 10.22 -4.25 -4.94
CA ARG A 104 10.98 -4.88 -3.86
C ARG A 104 10.28 -6.17 -3.43
N PRO A 105 11.03 -7.21 -3.01
CA PRO A 105 10.41 -8.40 -2.43
C PRO A 105 9.59 -8.04 -1.18
N LEU A 106 8.44 -8.70 -1.04
CA LEU A 106 7.53 -8.53 0.08
C LEU A 106 7.52 -9.79 0.94
N THR A 107 7.88 -9.68 2.22
CA THR A 107 7.72 -10.78 3.18
C THR A 107 6.37 -10.66 3.87
N VAL A 108 5.44 -11.57 3.58
CA VAL A 108 4.10 -11.61 4.17
C VAL A 108 4.15 -12.46 5.44
N THR A 109 3.75 -11.85 6.55
CA THR A 109 3.74 -12.52 7.85
C THR A 109 2.33 -12.94 8.26
N GLY A 110 2.20 -14.17 8.78
CA GLY A 110 0.90 -14.77 9.11
C GLY A 110 0.29 -14.34 10.45
N GLY A 111 0.94 -13.46 11.21
CA GLY A 111 0.50 -13.06 12.55
C GLY A 111 -0.14 -11.67 12.57
N ALA A 112 -1.38 -11.57 13.03
CA ALA A 112 -2.09 -10.30 13.18
C ALA A 112 -1.68 -9.49 14.44
N GLU A 113 -0.58 -9.85 15.10
CA GLU A 113 -0.26 -9.40 16.47
C GLU A 113 1.05 -8.61 16.58
N GLY A 114 1.52 -7.98 15.49
CA GLY A 114 2.78 -7.21 15.51
C GLY A 114 2.82 -6.15 16.62
N SER A 115 1.71 -5.41 16.81
CA SER A 115 1.60 -4.39 17.86
C SER A 115 1.61 -4.98 19.27
N ALA A 116 0.88 -6.07 19.49
CA ALA A 116 0.82 -6.73 20.80
C ALA A 116 2.19 -7.33 21.19
N LEU A 117 2.86 -7.96 20.23
CA LEU A 117 4.20 -8.51 20.42
C LEU A 117 5.23 -7.40 20.71
N GLY A 118 5.15 -6.28 19.99
CA GLY A 118 6.00 -5.11 20.27
C GLY A 118 5.77 -4.54 21.67
N ALA A 119 4.52 -4.44 22.12
CA ALA A 119 4.19 -4.00 23.48
C ALA A 119 4.71 -4.98 24.54
N ALA A 120 4.57 -6.28 24.32
CA ALA A 120 5.11 -7.30 25.22
C ALA A 120 6.64 -7.25 25.30
N ALA A 121 7.33 -7.04 24.18
CA ALA A 121 8.79 -6.89 24.14
C ALA A 121 9.26 -5.66 24.93
N LEU A 122 8.56 -4.53 24.80
CA LEU A 122 8.81 -3.34 25.63
C LEU A 122 8.55 -3.62 27.11
N GLY A 123 7.51 -4.40 27.43
CA GLY A 123 7.23 -4.86 28.80
C GLY A 123 8.38 -5.67 29.40
N LEU A 124 8.98 -6.60 28.65
CA LEU A 124 10.14 -7.38 29.10
C LEU A 124 11.35 -6.50 29.40
N VAL A 125 11.58 -5.43 28.61
CA VAL A 125 12.62 -4.45 28.91
C VAL A 125 12.32 -3.71 30.21
N ALA A 126 11.08 -3.24 30.39
CA ALA A 126 10.68 -2.49 31.57
C ALA A 126 10.84 -3.28 32.88
N VAL A 127 10.64 -4.61 32.85
CA VAL A 127 10.81 -5.49 34.03
C VAL A 127 12.21 -6.11 34.15
N GLY A 128 13.18 -5.66 33.35
CA GLY A 128 14.57 -6.14 33.39
C GLY A 128 14.76 -7.59 32.93
N ARG A 129 13.81 -8.12 32.13
CA ARG A 129 13.85 -9.48 31.56
C ARG A 129 14.43 -9.52 30.15
N ALA A 130 14.66 -8.37 29.53
CA ALA A 130 15.37 -8.20 28.27
C ALA A 130 16.22 -6.93 28.31
N SER A 131 17.38 -6.94 27.65
CA SER A 131 18.27 -5.77 27.57
C SER A 131 17.83 -4.74 26.53
N SER A 132 17.03 -5.15 25.55
CA SER A 132 16.51 -4.28 24.49
C SER A 132 15.16 -4.79 23.96
N PRO A 133 14.37 -3.95 23.25
CA PRO A 133 13.14 -4.40 22.62
C PRO A 133 13.39 -5.53 21.61
N ARG A 134 14.56 -5.54 20.96
CA ARG A 134 14.95 -6.61 20.05
C ARG A 134 15.12 -7.94 20.80
N ASP A 135 15.85 -7.95 21.91
CA ASP A 135 16.04 -9.16 22.71
C ASP A 135 14.70 -9.67 23.28
N GLY A 136 13.82 -8.73 23.66
CA GLY A 136 12.45 -9.04 24.07
C GLY A 136 11.64 -9.71 22.96
N LEU A 137 11.74 -9.23 21.72
CA LEU A 137 11.09 -9.86 20.56
C LEU A 137 11.67 -11.25 20.28
N ASP A 138 13.00 -11.40 20.30
CA ASP A 138 13.66 -12.69 20.03
C ASP A 138 13.32 -13.73 21.11
N ALA A 139 13.12 -13.31 22.37
CA ALA A 139 12.66 -14.17 23.45
C ALA A 139 11.18 -14.58 23.31
N LEU A 140 10.32 -13.67 22.86
CA LEU A 140 8.87 -13.90 22.74
C LEU A 140 8.49 -14.65 21.46
N ALA A 141 9.20 -14.40 20.36
CA ALA A 141 8.93 -14.97 19.05
C ALA A 141 10.24 -15.29 18.30
N PRO A 142 10.96 -16.35 18.71
CA PRO A 142 12.19 -16.77 18.06
C PRO A 142 11.97 -17.03 16.56
N GLY A 143 12.87 -16.53 15.70
CA GLY A 143 12.78 -16.75 14.25
C GLY A 143 11.71 -15.91 13.54
N LEU A 144 11.04 -14.99 14.24
CA LEU A 144 10.01 -14.15 13.64
C LEU A 144 10.55 -13.34 12.46
N ARG A 145 11.83 -12.94 12.49
CA ARG A 145 12.45 -12.10 11.46
C ARG A 145 12.63 -12.86 10.15
N GLU A 146 12.95 -14.14 10.24
CA GLU A 146 13.17 -15.07 9.13
C GLU A 146 11.87 -15.72 8.65
N SER A 147 10.82 -15.68 9.47
CA SER A 147 9.51 -16.24 9.11
C SER A 147 8.80 -15.46 8.00
N GLY A 148 7.80 -16.07 7.38
CA GLY A 148 6.92 -15.42 6.39
C GLY A 148 7.19 -15.86 4.96
N GLU A 149 6.17 -15.69 4.13
CA GLU A 149 6.22 -16.01 2.71
C GLU A 149 6.86 -14.84 1.95
N VAL A 150 7.91 -15.11 1.18
CA VAL A 150 8.54 -14.11 0.32
C VAL A 150 7.86 -14.09 -1.04
N VAL A 151 7.26 -12.96 -1.36
CA VAL A 151 6.65 -12.68 -2.67
C VAL A 151 7.67 -11.92 -3.50
N ALA A 152 8.18 -12.58 -4.53
CA ALA A 152 9.13 -12.00 -5.48
C ALA A 152 8.42 -11.09 -6.50
N VAL A 153 9.17 -10.13 -7.04
CA VAL A 153 8.66 -9.23 -8.09
C VAL A 153 8.82 -9.90 -9.46
N SER A 154 7.71 -10.16 -10.14
CA SER A 154 7.74 -10.70 -11.51
C SER A 154 8.31 -9.67 -12.49
N GLU A 155 8.91 -10.13 -13.60
CA GLU A 155 9.42 -9.22 -14.64
C GLU A 155 8.29 -8.38 -15.27
N GLY A 156 7.14 -8.99 -15.53
CA GLY A 156 5.98 -8.29 -16.10
C GLY A 156 5.47 -7.18 -15.19
N ASP A 157 5.33 -7.45 -13.88
CA ASP A 157 4.91 -6.43 -12.92
C ASP A 157 5.96 -5.32 -12.79
N ARG A 158 7.25 -5.67 -12.80
CA ARG A 158 8.34 -4.69 -12.73
C ARG A 158 8.23 -3.69 -13.87
N THR A 159 8.15 -4.16 -15.11
CA THR A 159 8.04 -3.28 -16.30
C THR A 159 6.76 -2.45 -16.28
N ALA A 160 5.62 -3.08 -15.96
CA ALA A 160 4.32 -2.39 -15.96
C ALA A 160 4.28 -1.26 -14.93
N TYR A 161 4.68 -1.54 -13.70
CA TYR A 161 4.60 -0.54 -12.62
C TYR A 161 5.72 0.49 -12.66
N GLU A 162 6.88 0.20 -13.25
CA GLU A 162 7.90 1.23 -13.47
C GLU A 162 7.34 2.38 -14.32
N THR A 163 6.53 2.06 -15.33
CA THR A 163 5.82 3.06 -16.14
C THR A 163 4.76 3.81 -15.33
N ALA A 164 4.00 3.13 -14.47
CA ALA A 164 3.00 3.76 -13.61
C ALA A 164 3.65 4.76 -12.64
N ARG A 165 4.72 4.35 -11.95
CA ARG A 165 5.48 5.19 -11.00
C ARG A 165 5.98 6.49 -11.62
N ARG A 166 6.56 6.42 -12.82
CA ARG A 166 7.04 7.59 -13.56
C ARG A 166 5.97 8.65 -13.81
N ARG A 167 4.69 8.25 -13.85
CA ARG A 167 3.56 9.16 -14.13
C ARG A 167 2.95 9.76 -12.86
N ILE A 168 3.19 9.18 -11.69
CA ILE A 168 2.55 9.61 -10.44
C ILE A 168 2.85 11.08 -10.09
N PRO A 169 4.10 11.58 -10.13
CA PRO A 169 4.36 12.98 -9.81
C PRO A 169 3.56 13.95 -10.68
N THR A 170 3.60 13.75 -12.00
CA THR A 170 2.83 14.57 -12.95
C THR A 170 1.32 14.47 -12.73
N LEU A 171 0.81 13.29 -12.36
CA LEU A 171 -0.60 13.10 -12.05
C LEU A 171 -1.01 13.88 -10.80
N LEU A 172 -0.20 13.86 -9.74
CA LEU A 172 -0.47 14.61 -8.51
C LEU A 172 -0.43 16.12 -8.76
N ASP A 173 0.56 16.60 -9.52
CA ASP A 173 0.64 18.01 -9.93
C ASP A 173 -0.60 18.43 -10.73
N SER A 174 -1.04 17.58 -11.67
CA SER A 174 -2.23 17.83 -12.49
C SER A 174 -3.51 17.81 -11.66
N TYR A 175 -3.61 16.88 -10.70
CA TYR A 175 -4.76 16.79 -9.79
C TYR A 175 -4.85 18.04 -8.90
N ALA A 176 -3.72 18.56 -8.42
CA ALA A 176 -3.70 19.78 -7.61
C ALA A 176 -4.33 20.99 -8.31
N VAL A 177 -4.22 21.09 -9.63
CA VAL A 177 -4.83 22.18 -10.43
C VAL A 177 -6.36 22.10 -10.48
N VAL A 178 -6.91 20.88 -10.46
CA VAL A 178 -8.36 20.64 -10.62
C VAL A 178 -9.06 20.27 -9.33
N ARG A 179 -8.33 20.16 -8.21
CA ARG A 179 -8.88 19.63 -6.95
C ARG A 179 -10.04 20.46 -6.42
N ASP A 180 -9.99 21.79 -6.62
CA ASP A 180 -11.02 22.73 -6.17
C ASP A 180 -12.37 22.49 -6.87
N LEU A 181 -12.41 21.77 -8.00
CA LEU A 181 -13.66 21.34 -8.64
C LEU A 181 -14.45 20.35 -7.78
N PHE A 182 -13.79 19.69 -6.84
CA PHE A 182 -14.39 18.70 -5.95
C PHE A 182 -14.74 19.27 -4.57
N ASP A 183 -14.44 20.54 -4.32
CA ASP A 183 -14.82 21.20 -3.07
C ASP A 183 -16.34 21.34 -2.99
N VAL A 184 -16.92 20.74 -1.95
CA VAL A 184 -18.33 20.92 -1.63
C VAL A 184 -18.44 22.08 -0.63
N PRO A 185 -19.16 23.16 -0.94
CA PRO A 185 -19.38 24.25 0.02
C PRO A 185 -19.91 23.69 1.34
N SER A 186 -19.36 24.17 2.46
CA SER A 186 -19.81 23.76 3.79
C SER A 186 -21.31 23.99 3.93
N ARG A 187 -22.05 22.94 4.31
CA ARG A 187 -23.50 23.04 4.56
C ARG A 187 -23.85 23.72 5.90
N ASP A 188 -22.86 24.24 6.62
CA ASP A 188 -23.05 24.90 7.91
C ASP A 188 -23.23 26.41 7.75
N ALA A 189 -24.35 26.79 7.14
CA ALA A 189 -24.91 28.13 7.18
C ALA A 189 -26.44 28.05 6.98
N ASP A 190 -27.11 27.36 7.89
CA ASP A 190 -28.54 27.53 8.24
C ASP A 190 -28.80 26.98 9.66
#